data_AF-A0A7I9WQP4-F1
#
_entry.id   AF-A0A7I9WQP4-F1
#
_cell.length_a   1.000
_cell.length_b   1.000
_cell.length_c   1.000
_cell.angle_alpha   90.00
_cell.angle_beta   90.00
_cell.angle_gamma   90.00
#
_symmetry.space_group_name_H-M   'P 1'
#
loop_
_entity.id
_entity.type
_entity.pdbx_description
1 polymer ?
#
loop_
_entity_poly.entity_id
_entity_poly.type
_entity_poly.pdbx_seq_one_letter_code
_entity_poly.pdbx_strand_id
1 'polypeptide(L)'
;MRAHSFVIPIVTAVLTAVQLGVGLPVAAAAPVITTVPEVPAPPGLTTFTDNPGIVDPHSQTIDSWSRVSDPDAVAVHFTSGTPECFGVTAEVQETPDIVAVKLRGGTRPEAVDRACIMLAVVGTLTVPLSAPVGDRAVVSIT
;
A
#
# COMPACT_ATOMS: atom_id res chain seq x y z
N MET A 1 18.35 -1.82 -81.12
CA MET A 1 17.27 -2.23 -82.04
C MET A 1 16.19 -2.91 -81.23
N ARG A 2 14.93 -2.44 -81.33
CA ARG A 2 13.63 -3.14 -81.11
C ARG A 2 13.46 -4.02 -79.84
N ALA A 3 12.30 -4.11 -79.19
CA ALA A 3 11.00 -3.46 -79.23
C ALA A 3 10.23 -3.95 -78.00
N HIS A 4 9.27 -3.14 -77.57
CA HIS A 4 8.20 -3.31 -76.59
C HIS A 4 7.72 -4.74 -76.27
N SER A 5 7.37 -4.97 -75.01
CA SER A 5 6.02 -5.45 -74.66
C SER A 5 5.66 -5.10 -73.21
N PHE A 6 4.45 -4.56 -73.11
CA PHE A 6 3.81 -3.96 -71.95
C PHE A 6 2.94 -5.05 -71.30
N VAL A 7 3.07 -5.30 -70.00
CA VAL A 7 2.07 -6.07 -69.24
C VAL A 7 1.90 -5.41 -67.87
N ILE A 8 0.71 -4.87 -67.64
CA ILE A 8 0.24 -4.30 -66.36
C ILE A 8 -0.29 -5.46 -65.50
N PRO A 9 0.17 -5.64 -64.25
CA PRO A 9 -0.60 -6.34 -63.24
C PRO A 9 -1.11 -5.35 -62.18
N ILE A 10 -2.41 -5.08 -62.30
CA ILE A 10 -3.43 -4.81 -61.27
C ILE A 10 -2.86 -4.67 -59.85
N VAL A 11 -2.89 -3.43 -59.33
CA VAL A 11 -2.61 -3.11 -57.93
C VAL A 11 -3.82 -3.52 -57.10
N THR A 12 -3.75 -4.70 -56.48
CA THR A 12 -4.69 -5.11 -55.44
C THR A 12 -4.34 -4.34 -54.16
N ALA A 13 -5.08 -3.29 -53.86
CA ALA A 13 -4.98 -2.56 -52.61
C ALA A 13 -5.47 -3.46 -51.46
N VAL A 14 -4.55 -4.18 -50.83
CA VAL A 14 -4.79 -4.84 -49.55
C VAL A 14 -4.76 -3.73 -48.49
N LEU A 15 -5.91 -3.41 -47.90
CA LEU A 15 -5.99 -2.55 -46.71
C LEU A 15 -5.18 -3.21 -45.59
N THR A 16 -3.97 -2.73 -45.37
CA THR A 16 -3.19 -2.98 -44.15
C THR A 16 -3.82 -2.16 -43.03
N ALA A 17 -4.69 -2.80 -42.23
CA ALA A 17 -5.09 -2.25 -40.95
C ALA A 17 -3.89 -2.34 -39.98
N VAL A 18 -3.03 -1.31 -40.00
CA VAL A 18 -2.08 -1.05 -38.93
C VAL A 18 -2.89 -0.65 -37.70
N GLN A 19 -3.21 -1.61 -36.85
CA GLN A 19 -3.73 -1.30 -35.52
C GLN A 19 -2.56 -0.81 -34.66
N LEU A 20 -2.39 0.51 -34.60
CA LEU A 20 -1.61 1.16 -33.54
C LEU A 20 -2.28 0.83 -32.21
N GLY A 21 -1.64 -0.01 -31.40
CA GLY A 21 -1.98 -0.20 -30.01
C GLY A 21 -1.75 1.09 -29.24
N VAL A 22 -2.78 1.93 -29.14
CA VAL A 22 -2.78 3.08 -28.24
C VAL A 22 -2.91 2.53 -26.83
N GLY A 23 -1.79 2.40 -26.12
CA GLY A 23 -1.80 2.14 -24.68
C GLY A 23 -2.55 3.26 -23.99
N LEU A 24 -3.75 2.98 -23.48
CA LEU A 24 -4.46 3.90 -22.61
C LEU A 24 -3.62 4.09 -21.34
N PRO A 25 -3.34 5.32 -20.88
CA PRO A 25 -2.63 5.52 -19.63
C PRO A 25 -3.51 5.00 -18.49
N VAL A 26 -3.04 3.98 -17.78
CA VAL A 26 -3.64 3.59 -16.50
C VAL A 26 -3.39 4.74 -15.54
N ALA A 27 -4.43 5.54 -15.27
CA ALA A 27 -4.35 6.57 -14.25
C ALA A 27 -4.17 5.88 -12.90
N ALA A 28 -2.96 5.95 -12.34
CA ALA A 28 -2.73 5.57 -10.96
C ALA A 28 -3.53 6.52 -10.06
N ALA A 29 -4.29 5.98 -9.11
CA ALA A 29 -4.94 6.80 -8.10
C ALA A 29 -3.88 7.56 -7.30
N ALA A 30 -4.12 8.84 -7.03
CA ALA A 30 -3.26 9.63 -6.16
C ALA A 30 -3.35 9.10 -4.72
N PRO A 31 -2.25 9.13 -3.94
CA PRO A 31 -2.30 8.74 -2.53
C PRO A 31 -3.23 9.66 -1.75
N VAL A 32 -4.03 9.08 -0.86
CA VAL A 32 -4.90 9.83 0.04
C VAL A 32 -4.17 10.05 1.36
N ILE A 33 -4.14 11.30 1.82
CA ILE A 33 -3.55 11.68 3.11
C ILE A 33 -4.69 11.99 4.08
N THR A 34 -4.70 11.32 5.23
CA THR A 34 -5.72 11.49 6.27
C THR A 34 -5.05 11.76 7.60
N THR A 35 -5.48 12.79 8.33
CA THR A 35 -5.01 13.05 9.69
C THR A 35 -5.52 11.97 10.63
N VAL A 36 -4.63 11.39 11.44
CA VAL A 36 -4.97 10.34 12.41
C VAL A 36 -5.09 10.97 13.80
N PRO A 37 -6.19 10.77 14.53
CA PRO A 37 -6.38 11.37 15.84
C PRO A 37 -5.45 10.75 16.90
N GLU A 38 -4.88 11.59 17.76
CA GLU A 38 -4.20 11.16 18.98
C GLU A 38 -5.25 10.77 20.03
N VAL A 39 -5.26 9.51 20.46
CA VAL A 39 -6.18 8.97 21.47
C VAL A 39 -5.38 8.10 22.45
N PRO A 40 -5.62 8.16 23.77
CA PRO A 40 -4.99 7.23 24.70
C PRO A 40 -5.24 5.78 24.28
N ALA A 41 -4.19 4.95 24.34
CA ALA A 41 -4.27 3.55 23.94
C ALA A 41 -5.44 2.84 24.63
N PRO A 42 -6.40 2.27 23.86
CA PRO A 42 -7.48 1.48 24.44
C PRO A 42 -6.94 0.28 25.23
N PRO A 43 -7.65 -0.18 26.27
CA PRO A 43 -7.30 -1.44 26.92
C PRO A 43 -7.53 -2.63 25.96
N GLY A 44 -6.73 -3.69 26.09
CA GLY A 44 -6.94 -4.94 25.35
C GLY A 44 -6.47 -4.94 23.90
N LEU A 45 -5.59 -4.00 23.51
CA LEU A 45 -4.96 -4.01 22.19
C LEU A 45 -4.13 -5.28 21.97
N THR A 46 -4.21 -5.81 20.76
CA THR A 46 -3.38 -6.93 20.31
C THR A 46 -2.09 -6.39 19.71
N THR A 47 -0.94 -6.73 20.28
CA THR A 47 0.35 -6.26 19.75
C THR A 47 0.70 -6.98 18.46
N PHE A 48 1.00 -6.21 17.42
CA PHE A 48 1.59 -6.68 16.18
C PHE A 48 3.07 -6.32 16.13
N THR A 49 3.84 -7.19 15.46
CA THR A 49 5.23 -6.92 15.09
C THR A 49 5.27 -6.55 13.63
N ASP A 50 6.07 -5.53 13.29
CA ASP A 50 6.34 -5.17 11.91
C ASP A 50 6.88 -6.38 11.13
N ASN A 51 6.24 -6.71 10.02
CA ASN A 51 6.60 -7.85 9.17
C ASN A 51 6.59 -7.42 7.70
N PRO A 52 7.74 -7.03 7.13
CA PRO A 52 7.83 -6.66 5.72
C PRO A 52 7.60 -7.84 4.76
N GLY A 53 7.55 -9.08 5.27
CA GLY A 53 7.32 -10.29 4.50
C GLY A 53 5.85 -10.62 4.25
N ILE A 54 4.88 -9.78 4.62
CA ILE A 54 3.46 -10.06 4.39
C ILE A 54 3.15 -10.37 2.92
N VAL A 55 2.23 -11.32 2.72
CA VAL A 55 1.74 -11.75 1.41
C VAL A 55 0.44 -11.03 1.10
N ASP A 56 0.28 -10.65 -0.17
CA ASP A 56 -0.82 -9.83 -0.68
C ASP A 56 -1.01 -8.51 0.12
N PRO A 57 0.03 -7.65 0.17
CA PRO A 57 -0.02 -6.43 0.96
C PRO A 57 -1.08 -5.47 0.44
N HIS A 58 -2.07 -5.16 1.24
CA HIS A 58 -3.14 -4.19 0.97
C HIS A 58 -3.11 -3.03 1.96
N SER A 59 -3.84 -1.96 1.63
CA SER A 59 -3.89 -0.78 2.50
C SER A 59 -4.55 -1.15 3.82
N GLN A 60 -3.98 -0.68 4.93
CA GLN A 60 -4.52 -0.87 6.26
C GLN A 60 -4.85 0.48 6.86
N THR A 61 -6.08 0.64 7.31
CA THR A 61 -6.54 1.91 7.91
C THR A 61 -5.93 2.05 9.30
N ILE A 62 -5.46 3.25 9.61
CA ILE A 62 -5.05 3.63 10.97
C ILE A 62 -6.22 4.38 11.60
N ASP A 63 -6.79 3.82 12.66
CA ASP A 63 -7.98 4.36 13.31
C ASP A 63 -7.61 5.49 14.29
N SER A 64 -6.48 5.34 15.00
CA SER A 64 -5.94 6.33 15.94
C SER A 64 -4.46 6.06 16.22
N TRP A 65 -3.80 6.94 16.97
CA TRP A 65 -2.45 6.71 17.49
C TRP A 65 -2.33 7.21 18.93
N SER A 66 -1.32 6.73 19.65
CA SER A 66 -0.98 7.21 20.99
C SER A 66 0.53 7.41 21.15
N ARG A 67 0.91 8.27 22.09
CA ARG A 67 2.29 8.37 22.56
C ARG A 67 2.70 7.08 23.29
N VAL A 68 3.97 6.75 23.22
CA VAL A 68 4.61 5.72 24.03
C VAL A 68 5.69 6.36 24.90
N SER A 69 6.33 5.58 25.78
CA SER A 69 7.38 6.09 26.68
C SER A 69 8.60 6.63 25.95
N ASP A 70 8.88 6.06 24.78
CA ASP A 70 9.93 6.54 23.88
C ASP A 70 9.38 7.70 23.03
N PRO A 71 9.94 8.92 23.14
CA PRO A 71 9.48 10.05 22.33
C PRO A 71 9.76 9.86 20.84
N ASP A 72 10.71 8.99 20.47
CA ASP A 72 11.10 8.67 19.09
C ASP A 72 10.28 7.49 18.54
N ALA A 73 9.09 7.26 19.10
CA ALA A 73 8.14 6.27 18.62
C ALA A 73 6.69 6.71 18.84
N VAL A 74 5.79 6.13 18.06
CA VAL A 74 4.33 6.21 18.27
C VAL A 74 3.72 4.82 18.22
N ALA A 75 2.60 4.61 18.90
CA ALA A 75 1.79 3.41 18.73
C ALA A 75 0.62 3.75 17.81
N VAL A 76 0.52 3.10 16.65
CA VAL A 76 -0.66 3.21 15.78
C VAL A 76 -1.65 2.11 16.11
N HIS A 77 -2.94 2.42 16.07
CA HIS A 77 -4.04 1.51 16.38
C HIS A 77 -4.91 1.29 15.14
N PHE A 78 -5.28 0.04 14.89
CA PHE A 78 -5.97 -0.36 13.67
C PHE A 78 -6.80 -1.61 13.92
N THR A 79 -7.78 -1.88 13.07
CA THR A 79 -8.52 -3.15 13.09
C THR A 79 -7.90 -4.15 12.11
N SER A 80 -7.62 -5.38 12.55
CA SER A 80 -7.04 -6.44 11.72
C SER A 80 -7.64 -7.81 12.06
N GLY A 81 -7.29 -8.83 11.28
CA GLY A 81 -7.44 -10.22 11.72
C GLY A 81 -6.40 -10.59 12.78
N THR A 82 -6.44 -11.80 13.31
CA THR A 82 -5.56 -12.20 14.42
C THR A 82 -4.07 -12.31 13.99
N PRO A 83 -3.11 -11.98 14.88
CA PRO A 83 -1.68 -11.89 14.55
C PRO A 83 -1.03 -13.25 14.21
N GLU A 84 -1.71 -14.36 14.45
CA GLU A 84 -1.26 -15.69 14.03
C GLU A 84 -1.39 -15.89 12.52
N CYS A 85 -2.30 -15.16 11.88
CA CYS A 85 -2.63 -15.31 10.46
C CYS A 85 -2.33 -14.05 9.65
N PHE A 86 -2.51 -12.87 10.25
CA PHE A 86 -2.38 -11.59 9.59
C PHE A 86 -1.16 -10.84 10.13
N GLY A 87 -0.44 -10.17 9.24
CA GLY A 87 0.70 -9.33 9.58
C GLY A 87 0.43 -7.89 9.15
N VAL A 88 1.23 -6.98 9.67
CA VAL A 88 1.27 -5.59 9.20
C VAL A 88 2.71 -5.15 8.98
N THR A 89 2.90 -4.16 8.12
CA THR A 89 4.16 -3.43 8.03
C THR A 89 3.93 -1.94 7.84
N ALA A 90 4.81 -1.13 8.44
CA ALA A 90 4.74 0.33 8.37
C ALA A 90 5.95 0.92 7.63
N GLU A 91 5.68 1.80 6.68
CA GLU A 91 6.67 2.71 6.10
C GLU A 91 6.42 4.11 6.67
N VAL A 92 7.49 4.81 7.09
CA VAL A 92 7.40 6.15 7.69
C VAL A 92 8.12 7.16 6.82
N GLN A 93 7.48 8.30 6.57
CA GLN A 93 8.10 9.50 6.02
C GLN A 93 7.95 10.65 6.99
N GLU A 94 9.06 11.37 7.22
CA GLU A 94 9.15 12.37 8.28
C GLU A 94 9.54 13.74 7.73
N THR A 95 8.83 14.75 8.21
CA THR A 95 9.14 16.16 8.04
C THR A 95 9.12 16.85 9.41
N PRO A 96 9.59 18.10 9.53
CA PRO A 96 9.52 18.83 10.80
C PRO A 96 8.12 18.94 11.40
N ASP A 97 7.07 18.88 10.58
CA ASP A 97 5.68 19.10 11.00
C ASP A 97 4.81 17.83 10.98
N ILE A 98 5.23 16.78 10.24
CA ILE A 98 4.39 15.61 9.96
C ILE A 98 5.18 14.31 10.12
N VAL A 99 4.54 13.31 10.74
CA VAL A 99 4.86 11.89 10.66
C VAL A 99 3.83 11.22 9.76
N ALA A 100 4.23 10.84 8.56
CA ALA A 100 3.35 10.14 7.63
C ALA A 100 3.60 8.63 7.70
N VAL A 101 2.57 7.87 8.06
CA VAL A 101 2.63 6.42 8.23
C VAL A 101 1.80 5.75 7.15
N LYS A 102 2.45 4.91 6.35
CA LYS A 102 1.80 4.03 5.40
C LYS A 102 1.77 2.63 5.99
N LEU A 103 0.60 2.23 6.51
CA LEU A 103 0.39 0.91 7.09
C LEU A 103 -0.17 -0.04 6.03
N ARG A 104 0.45 -1.21 5.91
CA ARG A 104 0.00 -2.30 5.03
C ARG A 104 -0.36 -3.49 5.88
N GLY A 105 -1.45 -4.14 5.52
CA GLY A 105 -1.88 -5.43 6.08
C GLY A 105 -1.76 -6.53 5.05
N GLY A 106 -1.68 -7.77 5.50
CA GLY A 106 -1.67 -8.93 4.62
C GLY A 106 -1.62 -10.24 5.38
N THR A 107 -1.50 -11.34 4.65
CA THR A 107 -1.36 -12.68 5.24
C THR A 107 0.09 -12.89 5.65
N ARG A 108 0.32 -13.52 6.80
CA ARG A 108 1.68 -13.94 7.19
C ARG A 108 2.18 -15.04 6.26
N PRO A 109 3.47 -15.06 5.88
CA PRO A 109 4.03 -16.16 5.08
C PRO A 109 3.73 -17.55 5.66
N GLU A 110 3.80 -17.69 6.98
CA GLU A 110 3.55 -18.96 7.68
C GLU A 110 2.06 -19.37 7.72
N ALA A 111 1.16 -18.50 7.25
CA ALA A 111 -0.29 -18.66 7.28
C ALA A 111 -0.94 -18.79 5.90
N VAL A 112 -0.20 -18.57 4.81
CA VAL A 112 -0.65 -18.91 3.45
C VAL A 112 -0.93 -20.42 3.46
N ASP A 113 -2.14 -20.83 3.09
CA ASP A 113 -2.64 -22.22 3.15
C ASP A 113 -3.00 -22.79 4.53
N ARG A 114 -3.07 -21.96 5.58
CA ARG A 114 -3.60 -22.38 6.88
C ARG A 114 -5.06 -22.00 7.06
N ALA A 115 -5.78 -22.79 7.84
CA ALA A 115 -7.11 -22.43 8.30
C ALA A 115 -6.99 -21.27 9.31
N CYS A 116 -7.46 -20.10 8.90
CA CYS A 116 -7.49 -18.89 9.72
C CYS A 116 -8.92 -18.59 10.15
N ILE A 117 -9.11 -18.28 11.43
CA ILE A 117 -10.41 -17.83 11.94
C ILE A 117 -10.63 -16.37 11.58
N MET A 118 -11.87 -16.01 11.25
CA MET A 118 -12.26 -14.64 10.90
C MET A 118 -12.64 -13.85 12.16
N LEU A 119 -11.67 -13.63 13.05
CA LEU A 119 -11.84 -12.76 14.22
C LEU A 119 -11.15 -11.42 13.97
N ALA A 120 -11.91 -10.34 14.13
CA ALA A 120 -11.37 -8.98 14.13
C ALA A 120 -10.84 -8.62 15.51
N VAL A 121 -9.63 -8.07 15.54
CA VAL A 121 -8.98 -7.55 16.74
C VAL A 121 -8.62 -6.09 16.53
N VAL A 122 -8.60 -5.32 17.62
CA VAL A 122 -7.96 -3.99 17.61
C VAL A 122 -6.47 -4.20 17.88
N GLY A 123 -5.68 -3.99 16.84
CA GLY A 123 -4.24 -4.12 16.83
C GLY A 123 -3.53 -2.84 17.23
N THR A 124 -2.28 -3.00 17.69
CA THR A 124 -1.34 -1.92 17.87
C THR A 124 0.02 -2.28 17.29
N LEU A 125 0.68 -1.31 16.64
CA LEU A 125 2.04 -1.43 16.15
C LEU A 125 2.85 -0.23 16.66
N THR A 126 3.96 -0.49 17.34
CA THR A 126 4.94 0.56 17.67
C THR A 126 5.74 0.89 16.42
N VAL A 127 5.65 2.13 15.97
CA VAL A 127 6.31 2.65 14.79
C VAL A 127 7.50 3.51 15.25
N PRO A 128 8.74 3.11 14.96
CA PRO A 128 9.92 3.90 15.29
C PRO A 128 10.00 5.13 14.38
N LEU A 129 10.51 6.23 14.93
CA LEU A 129 10.74 7.50 14.27
C LEU A 129 12.23 7.85 14.32
N SER A 130 12.65 8.75 13.45
CA SER A 130 14.02 9.30 13.38
C SER A 130 14.22 10.52 14.27
N ALA A 131 13.13 11.12 14.74
CA ALA A 131 13.11 12.24 15.68
C ALA A 131 11.85 12.20 16.54
N PRO A 132 11.82 12.91 17.68
CA PRO A 132 10.65 12.92 18.55
C PRO A 132 9.36 13.29 17.81
N VAL A 133 8.24 12.67 18.19
CA VAL A 133 6.93 13.03 17.61
C VAL A 133 6.54 14.47 17.96
N GLY A 134 6.85 14.95 19.18
CA GLY A 134 6.58 16.33 19.61
C GLY A 134 5.13 16.76 19.33
N ASP A 135 4.99 17.90 18.64
CA ASP A 135 3.73 18.49 18.19
C ASP A 135 3.37 18.14 16.73
N ARG A 136 4.11 17.20 16.11
CA ARG A 136 3.94 16.83 14.71
C ARG A 136 2.61 16.13 14.51
N ALA A 137 1.94 16.45 13.39
CA ALA A 137 0.74 15.75 13.00
C ALA A 137 1.09 14.33 12.53
N VAL A 138 0.36 13.33 13.02
CA VAL A 138 0.42 11.97 12.48
C VAL A 138 -0.64 11.84 11.39
N VAL A 139 -0.22 11.41 10.20
CA VAL A 139 -1.12 11.20 9.05
C VAL A 139 -0.95 9.80 8.48
N SER A 140 -2.02 9.25 7.91
CA SER A 140 -2.00 8.01 7.16
C SER A 140 -1.91 8.29 5.67
N ILE A 141 -1.12 7.49 4.95
CA ILE A 141 -1.06 7.48 3.48
C ILE A 141 -1.65 6.15 2.97
N THR A 142 -2.70 6.21 2.17
CA THR A 142 -3.41 5.02 1.62
C THR A 142 -3.56 5.06 0.11
#